data_AF-A0A521AH43-F1
#
_entry.id   AF-A0A521AH43-F1
#
_cell.length_a   1.000
_cell.length_b   1.000
_cell.length_c   1.000
_cell.angle_alpha   90.00
_cell.angle_beta   90.00
_cell.angle_gamma   90.00
#
_symmetry.space_group_name_H-M   'P 1'
#
loop_
_entity.id
_entity.type
_entity.pdbx_description
1 polymer ?
#
loop_
_entity_poly.entity_id
_entity_poly.type
_entity_poly.pdbx_seq_one_letter_code
_entity_poly.pdbx_strand_id
1 'polypeptide(L)'
;MKNRISGALLGAMLATASSPALAHVTLEQPEAAAGGGYKAVLRVGHGCGDKATRTLRVTIPDGFYDAKPMPKPGWQLQTTTGAYAKPFNNHGTQMTEGVREIVWTGGELPDEWYDEFTFRGTVGPELAAGSTIFFPTVQECDGAKEKWVDVTGAAAVPNPAPALVITQAKGDQHAHGGHDAPGAVMLGDIGISGQFTRATPPGARIAGGFMVLKNDGDTDDRLVSATSPIAGSVEIHEMTMQGDVMKMRQLPDGVPLRAGQTVELKPGGYHLMLMDLTQPLAQGETVPLTLVFEQAGQVDVTLPVGPINAKGAEHAHH
;
A
#
# COMPACT_ATOMS: atom_id res chain seq x y z
N MET A 1 55.75 52.63 14.81
CA MET A 1 55.38 52.61 13.38
C MET A 1 55.80 51.27 12.77
N LYS A 2 54.93 50.73 11.90
CA LYS A 2 55.04 49.50 11.08
C LYS A 2 54.52 48.19 11.72
N ASN A 3 53.19 48.07 11.65
CA ASN A 3 52.42 46.82 11.57
C ASN A 3 53.04 45.81 10.62
N ARG A 4 53.01 44.53 10.99
CA ARG A 4 52.93 43.42 10.02
C ARG A 4 51.71 42.56 10.37
N ILE A 5 50.78 42.54 9.43
CA ILE A 5 49.52 41.79 9.45
C ILE A 5 49.86 40.34 9.07
N SER A 6 49.69 39.40 9.98
CA SER A 6 49.71 37.96 9.66
C SER A 6 48.35 37.58 9.09
N GLY A 7 48.30 37.32 7.79
CA GLY A 7 47.11 36.77 7.12
C GLY A 7 46.95 35.28 7.43
N ALA A 8 45.81 34.91 7.98
CA ALA A 8 45.38 33.52 8.13
C ALA A 8 44.86 33.00 6.78
N LEU A 9 45.50 31.97 6.21
CA LEU A 9 44.90 31.16 5.16
C LEU A 9 44.06 30.07 5.82
N LEU A 10 42.74 30.24 5.82
CA LEU A 10 41.79 29.17 6.09
C LEU A 10 41.52 28.46 4.75
N GLY A 11 42.16 27.30 4.53
CA GLY A 11 41.86 26.44 3.38
C GLY A 11 40.52 25.76 3.60
N ALA A 12 39.48 26.21 2.88
CA ALA A 12 38.21 25.51 2.82
C ALA A 12 38.36 24.29 1.90
N MET A 13 38.51 23.10 2.49
CA MET A 13 38.33 21.83 1.79
C MET A 13 36.84 21.71 1.42
N LEU A 14 36.51 21.94 0.14
CA LEU A 14 35.24 21.48 -0.43
C LEU A 14 35.29 19.95 -0.49
N ALA A 15 34.63 19.28 0.45
CA ALA A 15 34.29 17.88 0.32
C ALA A 15 33.23 17.76 -0.80
N THR A 16 33.66 17.39 -2.00
CA THR A 16 32.74 16.98 -3.06
C THR A 16 32.07 15.68 -2.61
N ALA A 17 30.85 15.77 -2.09
CA ALA A 17 30.00 14.60 -1.96
C ALA A 17 29.68 14.10 -3.37
N SER A 18 30.37 13.06 -3.80
CA SER A 18 30.02 12.33 -5.02
C SER A 18 28.64 11.71 -4.80
N SER A 19 27.60 12.32 -5.36
CA SER A 19 26.30 11.67 -5.47
C SER A 19 26.51 10.32 -6.18
N PRO A 20 26.04 9.19 -5.64
CA PRO A 20 26.10 7.95 -6.38
C PRO A 20 25.31 8.14 -7.67
N ALA A 21 25.95 7.92 -8.82
CA ALA A 21 25.23 7.87 -10.08
C ALA A 21 24.19 6.75 -9.96
N LEU A 22 22.91 7.11 -10.00
CA LEU A 22 21.77 6.19 -9.99
C LEU A 22 21.69 5.50 -11.36
N ALA A 23 22.68 4.65 -11.66
CA ALA A 23 22.76 3.89 -12.92
C ALA A 23 22.03 2.53 -12.84
N HIS A 24 21.57 2.14 -11.65
CA HIS A 24 20.99 0.82 -11.42
C HIS A 24 19.50 0.78 -11.76
N VAL A 25 19.03 -0.36 -12.28
CA VAL A 25 17.60 -0.64 -12.34
C VAL A 25 17.08 -0.80 -10.91
N THR A 26 16.01 -0.08 -10.57
CA THR A 26 15.43 -0.10 -9.22
C THR A 26 13.93 -0.32 -9.27
N LEU A 27 13.35 -0.73 -8.14
CA LEU A 27 11.90 -0.70 -7.95
C LEU A 27 11.48 0.68 -7.45
N GLU A 28 10.40 1.23 -8.03
CA GLU A 28 9.83 2.50 -7.56
C GLU A 28 9.39 2.43 -6.10
N GLN A 29 8.74 1.33 -5.72
CA GLN A 29 8.33 1.03 -4.34
C GLN A 29 9.24 -0.09 -3.81
N PRO A 30 10.27 0.22 -3.00
CA PRO A 30 11.28 -0.76 -2.58
C PRO A 30 10.81 -1.67 -1.44
N GLU A 31 9.56 -1.53 -0.99
CA GLU A 31 9.00 -2.29 0.13
C GLU A 31 7.59 -2.82 -0.21
N ALA A 32 7.25 -4.01 0.30
CA ALA A 32 5.91 -4.57 0.22
C ALA A 32 5.62 -5.54 1.37
N ALA A 33 4.37 -5.57 1.80
CA ALA A 33 3.92 -6.47 2.87
C ALA A 33 3.85 -7.92 2.39
N ALA A 34 4.28 -8.87 3.23
CA ALA A 34 4.07 -10.30 2.99
C ALA A 34 2.57 -10.62 2.83
N GLY A 35 2.23 -11.53 1.90
CA GLY A 35 0.84 -11.89 1.57
C GLY A 35 0.10 -10.88 0.70
N GLY A 36 0.63 -9.66 0.57
CA GLY A 36 -0.04 -8.56 -0.14
C GLY A 36 0.16 -8.59 -1.66
N GLY A 37 -0.78 -7.95 -2.36
CA GLY A 37 -0.59 -7.58 -3.77
C GLY A 37 0.48 -6.50 -3.91
N TYR A 38 1.28 -6.59 -4.96
CA TYR A 38 2.36 -5.64 -5.24
C TYR A 38 2.40 -5.29 -6.73
N LYS A 39 2.57 -3.99 -7.02
CA LYS A 39 2.82 -3.46 -8.37
C LYS A 39 4.30 -3.13 -8.47
N ALA A 40 5.05 -4.00 -9.12
CA ALA A 40 6.46 -3.78 -9.43
C ALA A 40 6.58 -2.80 -10.60
N VAL A 41 7.21 -1.66 -10.36
CA VAL A 41 7.58 -0.68 -11.39
C VAL A 41 9.11 -0.64 -11.43
N LEU A 42 9.70 -1.30 -12.42
CA LEU A 42 11.14 -1.27 -12.65
C LEU A 42 11.50 0.01 -13.40
N ARG A 43 12.28 0.87 -12.75
CA ARG A 43 12.81 2.11 -13.32
C ARG A 43 14.15 1.79 -13.98
N VAL A 44 14.20 1.89 -15.30
CA VAL A 44 15.41 1.66 -16.11
C VAL A 44 15.92 3.02 -16.56
N GLY A 45 17.10 3.41 -16.05
CA GLY A 45 17.58 4.79 -16.15
C GLY A 45 18.12 5.19 -17.52
N HIS A 46 18.65 4.23 -18.28
CA HIS A 46 19.39 4.49 -19.51
C HIS A 46 19.62 3.19 -20.32
N GLY A 47 20.35 3.31 -21.44
CA GLY A 47 20.82 2.22 -22.29
C GLY A 47 22.02 1.45 -21.71
N CYS A 48 22.69 0.61 -22.50
CA CYS A 48 23.93 -0.05 -22.08
C CYS A 48 25.12 0.81 -22.54
N GLY A 49 25.51 1.80 -21.72
CA GLY A 49 26.37 2.88 -22.19
C GLY A 49 25.70 3.65 -23.33
N ASP A 50 26.41 3.91 -24.42
CA ASP A 50 25.89 4.68 -25.58
C ASP A 50 24.82 3.94 -26.43
N LYS A 51 24.36 2.76 -26.01
CA LYS A 51 23.49 1.89 -26.81
C LYS A 51 22.09 1.78 -26.25
N ALA A 52 21.09 2.01 -27.09
CA ALA A 52 19.71 1.88 -26.69
C ALA A 52 19.36 0.46 -26.21
N THR A 53 18.57 0.37 -25.14
CA THR A 53 17.97 -0.90 -24.72
C THR A 53 16.95 -1.35 -25.75
N ARG A 54 17.07 -2.60 -26.17
CA ARG A 54 16.16 -3.27 -27.10
C ARG A 54 15.37 -4.39 -26.45
N THR A 55 15.91 -4.95 -25.37
CA THR A 55 15.26 -6.02 -24.59
C THR A 55 15.46 -5.79 -23.11
N LEU A 56 14.39 -5.95 -22.35
CA LEU A 56 14.44 -6.09 -20.89
C LEU A 56 13.87 -7.45 -20.50
N ARG A 57 14.64 -8.21 -19.74
CA ARG A 57 14.29 -9.54 -19.24
C ARG A 57 14.31 -9.52 -17.72
N VAL A 58 13.21 -9.94 -17.11
CA VAL A 58 13.05 -9.97 -15.66
C VAL A 58 12.77 -11.40 -15.22
N THR A 59 13.60 -11.91 -14.33
CA THR A 59 13.36 -13.18 -13.64
C THR A 59 12.46 -12.93 -12.45
N ILE A 60 11.36 -13.69 -12.36
CA ILE A 60 10.46 -13.63 -11.21
C ILE A 60 11.06 -14.49 -10.09
N PRO A 61 11.33 -13.95 -8.89
CA PRO A 61 11.89 -14.75 -7.79
C PRO A 61 10.89 -15.76 -7.25
N ASP A 62 11.37 -16.69 -6.43
CA ASP A 62 10.50 -17.47 -5.57
C ASP A 62 9.90 -16.57 -4.47
N GLY A 63 8.69 -16.90 -4.00
CA GLY A 63 7.95 -16.03 -3.10
C GLY A 63 7.27 -14.84 -3.77
N PHE A 64 7.30 -14.74 -5.11
CA PHE A 64 6.46 -13.82 -5.87
C PHE A 64 5.58 -14.60 -6.85
N TYR A 65 4.26 -14.45 -6.70
CA TYR A 65 3.27 -15.30 -7.35
C TYR A 65 2.31 -14.49 -8.24
N ASP A 66 1.61 -15.19 -9.14
CA ASP A 66 0.60 -14.62 -10.06
C ASP A 66 1.09 -13.38 -10.82
N ALA A 67 2.37 -13.41 -11.23
CA ALA A 67 2.99 -12.29 -11.92
C ALA A 67 2.29 -12.03 -13.27
N LYS A 68 1.84 -10.79 -13.46
CA LYS A 68 1.08 -10.31 -14.61
C LYS A 68 1.72 -9.03 -15.16
N PRO A 69 2.50 -9.11 -16.24
CA PRO A 69 3.09 -7.94 -16.87
C PRO A 69 2.06 -7.02 -17.52
N MET A 70 2.35 -5.72 -17.51
CA MET A 70 1.63 -4.71 -18.25
C MET A 70 2.12 -4.68 -19.70
N PRO A 71 1.24 -4.85 -20.71
CA PRO A 71 1.59 -4.58 -22.11
C PRO A 71 2.10 -3.14 -22.26
N LYS A 72 3.19 -2.97 -23.02
CA LYS A 72 3.84 -1.68 -23.20
C LYS A 72 3.85 -1.30 -24.68
N PRO A 73 3.23 -0.17 -25.07
CA PRO A 73 3.24 0.28 -26.46
C PRO A 73 4.67 0.38 -27.01
N GLY A 74 4.90 -0.12 -28.23
CA GLY A 74 6.22 -0.14 -28.86
C GLY A 74 7.13 -1.30 -28.42
N TRP A 75 6.69 -2.15 -27.48
CA TRP A 75 7.42 -3.33 -27.02
C TRP A 75 6.58 -4.59 -27.21
N GLN A 76 7.20 -5.68 -27.64
CA GLN A 76 6.60 -7.00 -27.66
C GLN A 76 6.77 -7.65 -26.29
N LEU A 77 5.68 -8.17 -25.72
CA LEU A 77 5.67 -8.81 -24.42
C LEU A 77 5.60 -10.33 -24.58
N GLN A 78 6.51 -11.04 -23.92
CA GLN A 78 6.53 -12.50 -23.82
C GLN A 78 6.70 -12.91 -22.36
N THR A 79 6.12 -14.05 -21.99
CA THR A 79 6.24 -14.63 -20.66
C THR A 79 6.56 -16.11 -20.76
N THR A 80 7.47 -16.58 -19.90
CA THR A 80 7.73 -18.02 -19.74
C THR A 80 7.09 -18.48 -18.43
N THR A 81 6.22 -19.49 -18.51
CA THR A 81 5.60 -20.15 -17.35
C THR A 81 6.47 -21.31 -16.89
N GLY A 82 6.52 -21.55 -15.57
CA GLY A 82 7.20 -22.68 -14.98
C GLY A 82 6.70 -22.97 -13.56
N ALA A 83 7.14 -24.10 -13.02
CA ALA A 83 6.75 -24.53 -11.67
C ALA A 83 7.23 -23.55 -10.60
N TYR A 84 6.42 -23.38 -9.56
CA TYR A 84 6.85 -22.70 -8.33
C TYR A 84 7.61 -23.66 -7.42
N ALA A 85 8.62 -23.15 -6.71
CA ALA A 85 9.32 -23.93 -5.69
C ALA A 85 8.39 -24.37 -4.53
N LYS A 86 7.40 -23.52 -4.20
CA LYS A 86 6.33 -23.82 -3.26
C LYS A 86 4.98 -23.52 -3.91
N PRO A 87 3.97 -24.39 -3.77
CA PRO A 87 2.63 -24.07 -4.24
C PRO A 87 2.07 -22.83 -3.54
N PHE A 88 1.40 -21.98 -4.30
CA PHE A 88 0.74 -20.77 -3.81
C PHE A 88 -0.76 -20.98 -3.74
N ASN A 89 -1.39 -20.68 -2.62
CA ASN A 89 -2.85 -20.73 -2.52
C ASN A 89 -3.45 -19.38 -2.93
N ASN A 90 -4.06 -19.33 -4.11
CA ASN A 90 -4.77 -18.16 -4.60
C ASN A 90 -6.28 -18.33 -4.37
N HIS A 91 -6.80 -17.74 -3.29
CA HIS A 91 -8.23 -17.77 -2.96
C HIS A 91 -8.85 -19.20 -2.96
N GLY A 92 -8.16 -20.16 -2.37
CA GLY A 92 -8.61 -21.56 -2.29
C GLY A 92 -8.19 -22.42 -3.47
N THR A 93 -7.57 -21.83 -4.51
CA THR A 93 -7.00 -22.56 -5.65
C THR A 93 -5.50 -22.70 -5.47
N GLN A 94 -5.03 -23.94 -5.36
CA GLN A 94 -3.60 -24.21 -5.32
C GLN A 94 -2.99 -24.00 -6.72
N MET A 95 -2.06 -23.06 -6.83
CA MET A 95 -1.25 -22.81 -8.01
C MET A 95 0.12 -23.47 -7.83
N THR A 96 0.48 -24.38 -8.74
CA THR A 96 1.78 -25.07 -8.74
C THR A 96 2.76 -24.48 -9.75
N GLU A 97 2.29 -23.61 -10.64
CA GLU A 97 3.07 -22.96 -11.68
C GLU A 97 2.55 -21.54 -11.98
N GLY A 98 3.39 -20.74 -12.63
CA GLY A 98 3.04 -19.42 -13.13
C GLY A 98 4.22 -18.75 -13.83
N VAL A 99 4.11 -17.45 -14.10
CA VAL A 99 5.14 -16.70 -14.83
C VAL A 99 6.46 -16.69 -14.02
N ARG A 100 7.53 -17.19 -14.62
CA ARG A 100 8.90 -17.21 -14.07
C ARG A 100 9.83 -16.23 -14.77
N GLU A 101 9.48 -15.80 -15.97
CA GLU A 101 10.23 -14.82 -16.74
C GLU A 101 9.29 -13.91 -17.52
N ILE A 102 9.60 -12.62 -17.53
CA ILE A 102 8.94 -11.61 -18.33
C ILE A 102 9.97 -10.98 -19.27
N VAL A 103 9.61 -10.83 -20.54
CA VAL A 103 10.49 -10.26 -21.56
C VAL A 103 9.74 -9.20 -22.34
N TRP A 104 10.26 -7.97 -22.35
CA TRP A 104 9.87 -6.93 -23.30
C TRP A 104 10.96 -6.80 -24.37
N THR A 105 10.62 -6.96 -25.65
CA THR A 105 11.58 -6.90 -26.77
C THR A 105 11.15 -5.95 -27.87
N GLY A 106 12.10 -5.57 -28.73
CA GLY A 106 11.84 -4.80 -29.96
C GLY A 106 11.57 -3.32 -29.74
N GLY A 107 11.65 -2.85 -28.49
CA GLY A 107 11.53 -1.44 -28.18
C GLY A 107 12.84 -0.67 -28.31
N GLU A 108 12.81 0.56 -27.82
CA GLU A 108 13.92 1.50 -27.90
C GLU A 108 13.93 2.39 -26.67
N LEU A 109 14.94 2.23 -25.84
CA LEU A 109 15.25 3.16 -24.75
C LEU A 109 16.69 3.67 -24.93
N PRO A 110 16.88 4.85 -25.53
CA PRO A 110 18.18 5.51 -25.66
C PRO A 110 18.82 5.83 -24.30
N ASP A 111 20.11 6.13 -24.29
CA ASP A 111 20.87 6.45 -23.08
C ASP A 111 20.41 7.75 -22.40
N GLU A 112 19.86 8.67 -23.19
CA GLU A 112 19.44 9.99 -22.73
C GLU A 112 18.11 9.97 -21.96
N TRP A 113 17.38 8.86 -22.00
CA TRP A 113 16.05 8.74 -21.42
C TRP A 113 15.97 7.57 -20.44
N TYR A 114 15.05 7.69 -19.49
CA TYR A 114 14.66 6.59 -18.63
C TYR A 114 13.28 6.08 -19.04
N ASP A 115 12.95 4.86 -18.63
CA ASP A 115 11.63 4.27 -18.85
C ASP A 115 11.25 3.33 -17.71
N GLU A 116 9.97 2.93 -17.70
CA GLU A 116 9.39 2.06 -16.70
C GLU A 116 8.79 0.80 -17.33
N PHE A 117 9.04 -0.32 -16.64
CA PHE A 117 8.54 -1.63 -17.01
C PHE A 117 7.77 -2.19 -15.82
N THR A 118 6.47 -2.40 -16.03
CA THR A 118 5.52 -2.65 -14.93
C THR A 118 4.95 -4.05 -15.00
N PHE A 119 4.85 -4.71 -13.85
CA PHE A 119 4.07 -5.92 -13.65
C PHE A 119 3.46 -5.92 -12.26
N ARG A 120 2.37 -6.66 -12.07
CA ARG A 120 1.78 -6.90 -10.74
C ARG A 120 1.94 -8.35 -10.34
N GLY A 121 1.80 -8.65 -9.07
CA GLY A 121 1.71 -10.00 -8.53
C GLY A 121 1.45 -9.97 -7.03
N THR A 122 1.67 -11.10 -6.37
CA THR A 122 1.44 -11.27 -4.94
C THR A 122 2.74 -11.67 -4.25
N VAL A 123 3.07 -10.98 -3.17
CA VAL A 123 4.18 -11.33 -2.29
C VAL A 123 3.74 -12.52 -1.43
N GLY A 124 4.55 -13.58 -1.38
CA GLY A 124 4.25 -14.77 -0.62
C GLY A 124 4.05 -14.48 0.87
N PRO A 125 2.98 -14.98 1.51
CA PRO A 125 2.78 -14.83 2.96
C PRO A 125 3.85 -15.56 3.79
N GLU A 126 4.56 -16.52 3.18
CA GLU A 126 5.66 -17.25 3.81
C GLU A 126 6.97 -16.46 3.91
N LEU A 127 7.06 -15.29 3.26
CA LEU A 127 8.25 -14.46 3.31
C LEU A 127 8.32 -13.71 4.65
N ALA A 128 9.46 -13.81 5.31
CA ALA A 128 9.67 -13.18 6.61
C ALA A 128 9.79 -11.65 6.47
N ALA A 129 9.16 -10.91 7.38
CA ALA A 129 9.39 -9.47 7.49
C ALA A 129 10.88 -9.18 7.75
N GLY A 130 11.40 -8.13 7.11
CA GLY A 130 12.82 -7.80 7.07
C GLY A 130 13.65 -8.63 6.09
N SER A 131 13.08 -9.68 5.47
CA SER A 131 13.75 -10.37 4.37
C SER A 131 13.71 -9.52 3.09
N THR A 132 14.53 -9.86 2.11
CA THR A 132 14.56 -9.18 0.82
C THR A 132 14.45 -10.22 -0.29
N ILE A 133 13.58 -9.97 -1.25
CA ILE A 133 13.56 -10.70 -2.51
C ILE A 133 14.08 -9.79 -3.63
N PHE A 134 14.66 -10.39 -4.65
CA PHE A 134 15.32 -9.67 -5.73
C PHE A 134 14.69 -10.04 -7.06
N PHE A 135 14.62 -9.10 -8.00
CA PHE A 135 14.11 -9.32 -9.35
C PHE A 135 15.26 -9.21 -10.35
N PRO A 136 16.05 -10.30 -10.57
CA PRO A 136 17.16 -10.28 -11.51
C PRO A 136 16.71 -9.75 -12.86
N THR A 137 17.40 -8.71 -13.33
CA THR A 137 17.03 -8.00 -14.56
C THR A 137 18.22 -7.95 -15.49
N VAL A 138 18.01 -8.40 -16.72
CA VAL A 138 19.00 -8.33 -17.80
C VAL A 138 18.50 -7.36 -18.85
N GLN A 139 19.31 -6.36 -19.10
CA GLN A 139 19.10 -5.36 -20.13
C GLN A 139 19.99 -5.73 -21.31
N GLU A 140 19.40 -5.89 -22.49
CA GLU A 140 20.16 -6.15 -23.72
C GLU A 140 20.01 -4.97 -24.67
N CYS A 141 21.16 -4.54 -25.16
CA CYS A 141 21.33 -3.46 -26.12
C CYS A 141 22.08 -3.99 -27.33
N ASP A 142 22.18 -3.20 -28.40
CA ASP A 142 22.80 -3.63 -29.66
C ASP A 142 24.27 -4.05 -29.48
N GLY A 143 24.51 -5.35 -29.25
CA GLY A 143 25.83 -5.94 -28.97
C GLY A 143 26.35 -5.77 -27.54
N ALA A 144 25.57 -5.20 -26.63
CA ALA A 144 25.94 -4.99 -25.22
C ALA A 144 24.88 -5.54 -24.26
N LYS A 145 25.26 -5.83 -23.01
CA LYS A 145 24.33 -6.30 -21.97
C LYS A 145 24.72 -5.78 -20.60
N GLU A 146 23.73 -5.33 -19.85
CA GLU A 146 23.86 -5.04 -18.41
C GLU A 146 23.08 -6.08 -17.60
N LYS A 147 23.67 -6.53 -16.49
CA LYS A 147 23.15 -7.64 -15.69
C LYS A 147 22.99 -7.24 -14.23
N TRP A 148 21.79 -6.82 -13.88
CA TRP A 148 21.34 -6.52 -12.52
C TRP A 148 20.86 -7.81 -11.86
N VAL A 149 21.79 -8.73 -11.58
CA VAL A 149 21.49 -10.12 -11.17
C VAL A 149 22.09 -10.52 -9.84
N ASP A 150 22.81 -9.61 -9.17
CA ASP A 150 23.35 -9.89 -7.84
C ASP A 150 22.22 -9.87 -6.79
N VAL A 151 22.04 -11.01 -6.12
CA VAL A 151 20.99 -11.24 -5.11
C VAL A 151 21.57 -11.40 -3.70
N THR A 152 22.83 -11.03 -3.50
CA THR A 152 23.54 -11.23 -2.22
C THR A 152 23.12 -10.24 -1.14
N GLY A 153 22.56 -9.09 -1.53
CA GLY A 153 22.21 -7.99 -0.62
C GLY A 153 23.42 -7.19 -0.10
N ALA A 154 24.62 -7.40 -0.65
CA ALA A 154 25.81 -6.66 -0.24
C ALA A 154 25.77 -5.20 -0.72
N ALA A 155 26.09 -4.26 0.17
CA ALA A 155 25.93 -2.81 -0.04
C ALA A 155 26.82 -2.18 -1.13
N ALA A 156 27.80 -2.92 -1.68
CA ALA A 156 28.81 -2.41 -2.61
C ALA A 156 29.02 -3.32 -3.83
N VAL A 157 27.97 -4.00 -4.29
CA VAL A 157 28.04 -4.78 -5.52
C VAL A 157 27.84 -3.86 -6.73
N PRO A 158 28.58 -4.07 -7.83
CA PRO A 158 28.46 -3.22 -9.02
C PRO A 158 27.08 -3.24 -9.65
N ASN A 159 26.43 -4.41 -9.70
CA ASN A 159 25.17 -4.59 -10.40
C ASN A 159 24.12 -5.30 -9.52
N PRO A 160 23.62 -4.64 -8.47
CA PRO A 160 22.60 -5.22 -7.61
C PRO A 160 21.32 -5.46 -8.42
N ALA A 161 20.68 -6.60 -8.20
CA ALA A 161 19.33 -6.80 -8.71
C ALA A 161 18.35 -5.84 -7.99
N PRO A 162 17.28 -5.37 -8.67
CA PRO A 162 16.19 -4.65 -8.04
C PRO A 162 15.67 -5.39 -6.81
N ALA A 163 15.73 -4.75 -5.65
CA ALA A 163 15.46 -5.35 -4.36
C ALA A 163 14.11 -4.89 -3.79
N LEU A 164 13.33 -5.84 -3.27
CA LEU A 164 12.08 -5.61 -2.56
C LEU A 164 12.23 -6.10 -1.13
N VAL A 165 12.21 -5.17 -0.19
CA VAL A 165 12.21 -5.49 1.25
C VAL A 165 10.79 -5.89 1.65
N ILE A 166 10.69 -7.04 2.29
CA ILE A 166 9.43 -7.57 2.78
C ILE A 166 9.13 -6.92 4.11
N THR A 167 8.05 -6.17 4.19
CA THR A 167 7.53 -5.66 5.46
C THR A 167 6.59 -6.68 6.08
N GLN A 168 6.26 -6.47 7.36
CA GLN A 168 5.24 -7.28 8.02
C GLN A 168 4.02 -7.38 7.13
N ALA A 169 3.45 -8.59 7.04
CA ALA A 169 2.13 -8.73 6.44
C ALA A 169 1.24 -7.66 7.06
N LYS A 170 0.55 -6.86 6.22
CA LYS A 170 -0.64 -6.18 6.72
C LYS A 170 -1.49 -7.31 7.28
N GLY A 171 -1.77 -7.29 8.57
CA GLY A 171 -2.34 -8.44 9.27
C GLY A 171 -3.61 -8.91 8.59
N ASP A 172 -3.47 -9.89 7.70
CA ASP A 172 -4.56 -10.59 7.06
C ASP A 172 -4.77 -11.85 7.89
N GLN A 173 -5.72 -11.78 8.81
CA GLN A 173 -6.26 -12.94 9.48
C GLN A 173 -6.97 -13.82 8.45
N HIS A 174 -6.23 -14.69 7.78
CA HIS A 174 -6.79 -15.87 7.16
C HIS A 174 -7.05 -16.93 8.24
N ALA A 175 -8.06 -16.68 9.08
CA ALA A 175 -8.72 -17.71 9.85
C ALA A 175 -9.89 -18.26 9.02
N HIS A 176 -9.96 -19.58 8.91
CA HIS A 176 -11.03 -20.27 8.21
C HIS A 176 -12.39 -20.02 8.88
N GLY A 177 -13.33 -19.45 8.13
CA GLY A 177 -14.76 -19.51 8.43
C GLY A 177 -15.38 -18.20 8.90
N GLY A 178 -16.01 -17.48 7.97
CA GLY A 178 -16.87 -16.35 8.30
C GLY A 178 -17.08 -15.48 7.08
N HIS A 179 -18.32 -15.25 6.68
CA HIS A 179 -18.70 -14.39 5.57
C HIS A 179 -18.40 -12.92 5.89
N ASP A 180 -17.16 -12.45 5.72
CA ASP A 180 -16.84 -11.04 5.88
C ASP A 180 -16.67 -10.32 4.53
N ALA A 181 -17.37 -9.19 4.41
CA ALA A 181 -17.47 -8.38 3.21
C ALA A 181 -16.13 -7.70 2.85
N PRO A 182 -15.86 -7.43 1.55
CA PRO A 182 -14.63 -6.77 1.11
C PRO A 182 -14.42 -5.41 1.79
N GLY A 183 -13.21 -5.18 2.32
CA GLY A 183 -12.82 -3.97 3.04
C GLY A 183 -12.50 -4.15 4.54
N ALA A 184 -12.59 -5.38 5.05
CA ALA A 184 -12.27 -5.67 6.45
C ALA A 184 -10.80 -5.37 6.81
N VAL A 185 -10.57 -4.59 7.88
CA VAL A 185 -9.28 -4.23 8.48
C VAL A 185 -9.25 -4.83 9.88
N MET A 186 -8.15 -5.46 10.29
CA MET A 186 -7.97 -6.02 11.64
C MET A 186 -7.00 -5.18 12.48
N LEU A 187 -7.32 -5.00 13.76
CA LEU A 187 -6.43 -4.46 14.80
C LEU A 187 -6.44 -5.43 15.99
N GLY A 188 -5.42 -6.27 16.11
CA GLY A 188 -5.50 -7.40 17.05
C GLY A 188 -6.73 -8.25 16.73
N ASP A 189 -7.55 -8.54 17.74
CA ASP A 189 -8.80 -9.29 17.58
C ASP A 189 -10.01 -8.43 17.17
N ILE A 190 -9.80 -7.14 16.87
CA ILE A 190 -10.87 -6.24 16.44
C ILE A 190 -10.93 -6.19 14.91
N GLY A 191 -12.02 -6.69 14.34
CA GLY A 191 -12.37 -6.56 12.94
C GLY A 191 -13.19 -5.31 12.65
N ILE A 192 -12.81 -4.61 11.59
CA ILE A 192 -13.45 -3.37 11.14
C ILE A 192 -13.84 -3.55 9.69
N SER A 193 -15.12 -3.57 9.37
CA SER A 193 -15.58 -3.86 8.00
C SER A 193 -16.70 -2.92 7.56
N GLY A 194 -17.06 -2.98 6.28
CA GLY A 194 -18.19 -2.21 5.73
C GLY A 194 -18.04 -0.70 5.91
N GLN A 195 -16.81 -0.19 5.89
CA GLN A 195 -16.52 1.22 6.06
C GLN A 195 -17.13 2.01 4.89
N PHE A 196 -17.79 3.13 5.18
CA PHE A 196 -18.20 4.10 4.17
C PHE A 196 -18.50 5.47 4.78
N THR A 197 -18.52 6.47 3.91
CA THR A 197 -19.11 7.79 4.17
C THR A 197 -20.01 8.18 3.00
N ARG A 198 -20.81 9.23 3.15
CA ARG A 198 -21.69 9.74 2.10
C ARG A 198 -21.08 10.97 1.45
N ALA A 199 -21.26 11.09 0.14
CA ALA A 199 -21.00 12.33 -0.56
C ALA A 199 -21.77 13.48 0.10
N THR A 200 -21.15 14.65 0.19
CA THR A 200 -21.74 15.81 0.85
C THR A 200 -22.19 16.85 -0.19
N PRO A 201 -23.29 17.60 0.05
CA PRO A 201 -23.64 18.74 -0.77
C PRO A 201 -22.53 19.81 -0.81
N PRO A 202 -22.48 20.63 -1.87
CA PRO A 202 -21.57 21.78 -1.91
C PRO A 202 -21.72 22.67 -0.68
N GLY A 203 -20.59 23.02 -0.04
CA GLY A 203 -20.56 23.88 1.14
C GLY A 203 -20.82 23.19 2.48
N ALA A 204 -21.12 21.89 2.48
CA ALA A 204 -21.23 21.12 3.73
C ALA A 204 -19.91 21.17 4.52
N ARG A 205 -20.04 21.15 5.85
CA ARG A 205 -18.92 21.13 6.81
C ARG A 205 -18.92 19.90 7.70
N ILE A 206 -19.90 19.02 7.52
CA ILE A 206 -20.11 17.84 8.37
C ILE A 206 -20.35 16.62 7.47
N ALA A 207 -19.76 15.49 7.83
CA ALA A 207 -20.05 14.18 7.23
C ALA A 207 -20.19 13.10 8.30
N GLY A 208 -20.90 12.01 7.95
CA GLY A 208 -21.03 10.83 8.79
C GLY A 208 -20.07 9.72 8.34
N GLY A 209 -19.37 9.10 9.27
CA GLY A 209 -18.58 7.89 9.05
C GLY A 209 -19.27 6.66 9.64
N PHE A 210 -19.27 5.57 8.88
CA PHE A 210 -20.00 4.35 9.18
C PHE A 210 -19.10 3.13 8.95
N MET A 211 -19.28 2.08 9.74
CA MET A 211 -18.53 0.82 9.69
C MET A 211 -19.13 -0.20 10.67
N VAL A 212 -18.69 -1.45 10.60
CA VAL A 212 -18.97 -2.49 11.57
C VAL A 212 -17.68 -2.77 12.35
N LEU A 213 -17.78 -2.81 13.67
CA LEU A 213 -16.70 -3.19 14.58
C LEU A 213 -17.06 -4.52 15.22
N LYS A 214 -16.16 -5.49 15.20
CA LYS A 214 -16.34 -6.80 15.82
C LYS A 214 -15.13 -7.10 16.66
N ASN A 215 -15.31 -7.38 17.94
CA ASN A 215 -14.23 -7.83 18.82
C ASN A 215 -14.35 -9.35 18.95
N ASP A 216 -13.46 -10.07 18.28
CA ASP A 216 -13.36 -11.54 18.34
C ASP A 216 -12.43 -12.02 19.47
N GLY A 217 -11.90 -11.09 20.28
CA GLY A 217 -11.04 -11.37 21.42
C GLY A 217 -11.81 -11.73 22.69
N ASP A 218 -11.07 -12.08 23.73
CA ASP A 218 -11.58 -12.44 25.06
C ASP A 218 -11.55 -11.28 26.07
N THR A 219 -11.03 -10.12 25.67
CA THR A 219 -10.98 -8.89 26.47
C THR A 219 -11.91 -7.81 25.92
N ASP A 220 -12.59 -7.09 26.83
CA ASP A 220 -13.37 -5.90 26.47
C ASP A 220 -12.46 -4.78 25.93
N ASP A 221 -12.95 -4.05 24.94
CA ASP A 221 -12.32 -2.82 24.43
C ASP A 221 -13.39 -1.73 24.22
N ARG A 222 -12.98 -0.58 23.69
CA ARG A 222 -13.81 0.59 23.47
C ARG A 222 -13.18 1.44 22.37
N LEU A 223 -13.97 1.81 21.37
CA LEU A 223 -13.57 2.86 20.44
C LEU A 223 -13.71 4.20 21.17
N VAL A 224 -12.59 4.83 21.54
CA VAL A 224 -12.58 6.05 22.35
C VAL A 224 -12.51 7.32 21.51
N SER A 225 -11.85 7.28 20.35
CA SER A 225 -11.77 8.44 19.47
C SER A 225 -11.47 8.05 18.03
N ALA A 226 -11.59 9.02 17.12
CA ALA A 226 -11.12 8.92 15.76
C ALA A 226 -10.54 10.28 15.31
N THR A 227 -9.68 10.26 14.29
CA THR A 227 -9.13 11.48 13.68
C THR A 227 -9.07 11.36 12.17
N SER A 228 -9.18 12.47 11.45
CA SER A 228 -9.00 12.51 10.01
C SER A 228 -8.28 13.80 9.61
N PRO A 229 -7.32 13.77 8.67
CA PRO A 229 -6.62 14.98 8.21
C PRO A 229 -7.51 15.95 7.44
N ILE A 230 -8.73 15.55 7.05
CA ILE A 230 -9.68 16.40 6.30
C ILE A 230 -10.78 17.01 7.16
N ALA A 231 -10.74 16.78 8.48
CA ALA A 231 -11.73 17.26 9.45
C ALA A 231 -11.03 17.95 10.62
N GLY A 232 -11.63 19.03 11.15
CA GLY A 232 -11.11 19.69 12.35
C GLY A 232 -11.22 18.81 13.60
N SER A 233 -12.27 18.00 13.68
CA SER A 233 -12.43 16.95 14.69
C SER A 233 -13.29 15.80 14.17
N VAL A 234 -13.21 14.64 14.84
CA VAL A 234 -14.14 13.53 14.63
C VAL A 234 -14.73 13.14 15.97
N GLU A 235 -16.05 13.20 16.06
CA GLU A 235 -16.80 12.90 17.26
C GLU A 235 -17.56 11.59 17.13
N ILE A 236 -17.75 10.86 18.24
CA ILE A 236 -18.56 9.64 18.26
C ILE A 236 -19.94 9.99 18.78
N HIS A 237 -20.98 9.63 18.03
CA HIS A 237 -22.37 9.98 18.35
C HIS A 237 -23.26 8.75 18.31
N GLU A 238 -24.37 8.82 19.02
CA GLU A 238 -25.48 7.88 18.92
C GLU A 238 -26.78 8.61 18.63
N MET A 239 -27.72 7.88 18.05
CA MET A 239 -29.10 8.32 17.95
C MET A 239 -29.94 7.52 18.94
N THR A 240 -30.66 8.21 19.82
CA THR A 240 -31.55 7.58 20.80
C THR A 240 -32.95 8.19 20.71
N MET A 241 -33.97 7.38 20.97
CA MET A 241 -35.34 7.87 21.11
C MET A 241 -35.51 8.53 22.47
N GLN A 242 -35.88 9.80 22.47
CA GLN A 242 -36.36 10.48 23.66
C GLN A 242 -37.82 10.88 23.44
N GLY A 243 -38.73 10.02 23.90
CA GLY A 243 -40.15 10.08 23.50
C GLY A 243 -40.29 9.72 22.02
N ASP A 244 -41.02 10.54 21.27
CA ASP A 244 -41.24 10.36 19.82
C ASP A 244 -40.15 11.01 18.93
N VAL A 245 -39.07 11.53 19.53
CA VAL A 245 -38.02 12.26 18.81
C VAL A 245 -36.69 11.50 18.86
N MET A 246 -36.12 11.26 17.68
CA MET A 246 -34.73 10.82 17.53
C MET A 246 -33.78 11.97 17.90
N LYS A 247 -33.03 11.80 18.98
CA LYS A 247 -32.01 12.75 19.42
C LYS A 247 -30.61 12.19 19.18
N MET A 248 -29.78 13.04 18.62
CA MET A 248 -28.36 12.81 18.47
C MET A 248 -27.65 13.20 19.75
N ARG A 249 -26.77 12.33 20.26
CA ARG A 249 -26.00 12.55 21.48
C ARG A 249 -24.54 12.16 21.24
N GLN A 250 -23.63 13.07 21.56
CA GLN A 250 -22.20 12.78 21.58
C GLN A 250 -21.85 11.83 22.74
N LEU A 251 -20.94 10.91 22.48
CA LEU A 251 -20.37 9.96 23.44
C LEU A 251 -18.90 10.31 23.67
N PRO A 252 -18.59 11.18 24.65
CA PRO A 252 -17.20 11.60 24.92
C PRO A 252 -16.33 10.44 25.41
N ASP A 253 -16.94 9.47 26.09
CA ASP A 253 -16.27 8.23 26.52
C ASP A 253 -16.24 7.17 25.38
N GLY A 254 -16.69 7.50 24.17
CA GLY A 254 -16.71 6.57 23.04
C GLY A 254 -17.73 5.43 23.15
N VAL A 255 -17.51 4.40 22.33
CA VAL A 255 -18.44 3.27 22.14
C VAL A 255 -17.83 1.98 22.68
N PRO A 256 -18.45 1.32 23.67
CA PRO A 256 -17.95 0.06 24.21
C PRO A 256 -18.02 -1.07 23.17
N LEU A 257 -17.01 -1.91 23.14
CA LEU A 257 -16.89 -3.07 22.27
C LEU A 257 -16.40 -4.27 23.09
N ARG A 258 -17.35 -4.94 23.75
CA ARG A 258 -17.07 -6.08 24.65
C ARG A 258 -16.50 -7.28 23.90
N ALA A 259 -15.86 -8.19 24.62
CA ALA A 259 -15.40 -9.47 24.09
C ALA A 259 -16.54 -10.21 23.37
N GLY A 260 -16.28 -10.68 22.15
CA GLY A 260 -17.27 -11.35 21.28
C GLY A 260 -18.37 -10.45 20.72
N GLN A 261 -18.32 -9.12 20.94
CA GLN A 261 -19.38 -8.21 20.53
C GLN A 261 -19.15 -7.65 19.12
N THR A 262 -20.25 -7.53 18.36
CA THR A 262 -20.33 -6.69 17.17
C THR A 262 -21.10 -5.41 17.45
N VAL A 263 -20.55 -4.27 17.05
CA VAL A 263 -21.18 -2.95 17.10
C VAL A 263 -21.21 -2.34 15.70
N GLU A 264 -22.40 -1.95 15.25
CA GLU A 264 -22.59 -1.29 13.96
C GLU A 264 -22.65 0.23 14.12
N LEU A 265 -21.73 0.93 13.48
CA LEU A 265 -21.81 2.36 13.23
C LEU A 265 -22.56 2.57 11.91
N LYS A 266 -23.84 2.94 11.99
CA LYS A 266 -24.74 3.04 10.84
C LYS A 266 -25.62 4.28 10.89
N PRO A 267 -26.17 4.73 9.75
CA PRO A 267 -27.13 5.82 9.71
C PRO A 267 -28.31 5.55 10.67
N GLY A 268 -28.55 6.48 11.60
CA GLY A 268 -29.62 6.34 12.59
C GLY A 268 -29.26 5.53 13.84
N GLY A 269 -27.99 5.13 14.02
CA GLY A 269 -27.48 4.47 15.23
C GLY A 269 -26.21 5.16 15.73
N TYR A 270 -25.24 4.37 16.20
CA TYR A 270 -23.88 4.87 16.42
C TYR A 270 -23.29 5.36 15.09
N HIS A 271 -22.52 6.44 15.11
CA HIS A 271 -21.82 6.93 13.92
C HIS A 271 -20.67 7.85 14.32
N LEU A 272 -19.72 8.01 13.41
CA LEU A 272 -18.71 9.07 13.51
C LEU A 272 -19.26 10.34 12.86
N MET A 273 -19.01 11.49 13.47
CA MET A 273 -19.31 12.79 12.90
C MET A 273 -18.01 13.52 12.64
N LEU A 274 -17.67 13.68 11.36
CA LEU A 274 -16.52 14.46 10.92
C LEU A 274 -16.95 15.93 10.88
N MET A 275 -16.33 16.75 11.71
CA MET A 275 -16.64 18.17 11.87
C MET A 275 -15.62 19.04 11.14
N ASP A 276 -16.06 20.24 10.75
CA ASP A 276 -15.21 21.24 10.11
C ASP A 276 -14.42 20.69 8.92
N LEU A 277 -15.12 20.01 8.00
CA LEU A 277 -14.53 19.48 6.78
C LEU A 277 -13.79 20.59 6.00
N THR A 278 -12.55 20.30 5.61
CA THR A 278 -11.72 21.22 4.82
C THR A 278 -12.23 21.35 3.37
N GLN A 279 -12.92 20.31 2.88
CA GLN A 279 -13.55 20.28 1.55
C GLN A 279 -14.79 19.37 1.54
N PRO A 280 -15.75 19.57 0.61
CA PRO A 280 -16.84 18.62 0.39
C PRO A 280 -16.32 17.26 -0.04
N LEU A 281 -17.03 16.18 0.31
CA LEU A 281 -16.73 14.82 -0.10
C LEU A 281 -17.45 14.48 -1.41
N ALA A 282 -16.70 14.09 -2.45
CA ALA A 282 -17.28 13.66 -3.71
C ALA A 282 -17.38 12.13 -3.81
N GLN A 283 -18.46 11.64 -4.42
CA GLN A 283 -18.65 10.19 -4.62
C GLN A 283 -17.48 9.59 -5.42
N GLY A 284 -17.01 8.42 -4.98
CA GLY A 284 -15.86 7.72 -5.57
C GLY A 284 -14.51 8.12 -4.99
N GLU A 285 -14.45 9.19 -4.18
CA GLU A 285 -13.27 9.51 -3.39
C GLU A 285 -13.15 8.60 -2.16
N THR A 286 -12.07 8.78 -1.42
CA THR A 286 -11.82 8.08 -0.17
C THR A 286 -11.39 9.06 0.91
N VAL A 287 -11.79 8.79 2.15
CA VAL A 287 -11.44 9.58 3.32
C VAL A 287 -10.56 8.77 4.25
N PRO A 288 -9.30 9.20 4.51
CA PRO A 288 -8.46 8.55 5.51
C PRO A 288 -8.97 8.85 6.92
N LEU A 289 -8.97 7.84 7.78
CA LEU A 289 -9.43 7.93 9.15
C LEU A 289 -8.55 7.05 10.05
N THR A 290 -8.12 7.57 11.18
CA THR A 290 -7.45 6.78 12.23
C THR A 290 -8.46 6.56 13.36
N LEU A 291 -8.69 5.30 13.74
CA LEU A 291 -9.49 4.91 14.90
C LEU A 291 -8.57 4.66 16.08
N VAL A 292 -9.01 5.02 17.29
CA VAL A 292 -8.26 4.79 18.54
C VAL A 292 -9.14 4.00 19.51
N PHE A 293 -8.65 2.83 19.88
CA PHE A 293 -9.23 1.93 20.86
C PHE A 293 -8.52 2.09 22.21
N GLU A 294 -9.25 1.85 23.30
CA GLU A 294 -8.74 1.99 24.66
C GLU A 294 -7.61 0.98 24.96
N GLN A 295 -7.74 -0.26 24.48
CA GLN A 295 -6.78 -1.34 24.73
C GLN A 295 -5.98 -1.71 23.48
N ALA A 296 -6.64 -1.94 22.33
CA ALA A 296 -5.99 -2.44 21.12
C ALA A 296 -5.10 -1.38 20.42
N GLY A 297 -5.20 -0.11 20.80
CA GLY A 297 -4.41 0.98 20.23
C GLY A 297 -5.07 1.58 18.99
N GLN A 298 -4.26 1.99 18.02
CA GLN A 298 -4.73 2.77 16.87
C GLN A 298 -4.62 2.01 15.55
N VAL A 299 -5.55 2.29 14.64
CA VAL A 299 -5.58 1.68 13.29
C VAL A 299 -6.07 2.67 12.26
N ASP A 300 -5.38 2.69 11.12
CA ASP A 300 -5.78 3.48 9.96
C ASP A 300 -6.75 2.70 9.09
N VAL A 301 -7.87 3.33 8.77
CA VAL A 301 -8.91 2.83 7.88
C VAL A 301 -9.23 3.87 6.81
N THR A 302 -9.87 3.42 5.74
CA THR A 302 -10.28 4.29 4.63
C THR A 302 -11.78 4.19 4.45
N LEU A 303 -12.48 5.33 4.46
CA LEU A 303 -13.91 5.38 4.18
C LEU A 303 -14.11 5.67 2.68
N PRO A 304 -14.60 4.72 1.87
CA PRO A 304 -15.06 5.04 0.52
C PRO A 304 -16.27 5.98 0.58
N VAL A 305 -16.26 7.00 -0.28
CA VAL A 305 -17.36 7.97 -0.39
C VAL A 305 -18.42 7.41 -1.34
N GLY A 306 -19.53 6.93 -0.79
CA GLY A 306 -20.70 6.48 -1.53
C GLY A 306 -21.61 7.63 -1.97
N PRO A 307 -22.70 7.33 -2.70
CA PRO A 307 -23.71 8.34 -3.03
C PRO A 307 -24.32 8.97 -1.77
N ILE A 308 -24.91 10.15 -1.91
CA ILE A 308 -25.48 10.94 -0.79
C ILE A 308 -26.51 10.16 0.05
N ASN A 309 -27.16 9.15 -0.54
CA ASN A 309 -28.17 8.29 0.08
C ASN A 309 -27.63 6.88 0.43
N ALA A 310 -26.32 6.65 0.39
CA ALA A 310 -25.72 5.34 0.67
C ALA A 310 -26.16 4.77 2.03
N LYS A 311 -26.52 3.49 2.08
CA LYS A 311 -26.97 2.81 3.31
C LYS A 311 -25.93 1.86 3.93
N GLY A 312 -24.81 1.65 3.25
CA GLY A 312 -23.82 0.61 3.53
C GLY A 312 -23.52 -0.19 2.26
N ALA A 313 -22.54 -1.10 2.29
CA ALA A 313 -22.26 -1.97 1.16
C ALA A 313 -23.54 -2.71 0.73
N GLU A 314 -24.07 -2.38 -0.44
CA GLU A 314 -25.14 -3.14 -1.05
C GLU A 314 -24.54 -4.49 -1.47
N HIS A 315 -25.07 -5.59 -0.92
CA HIS A 315 -24.85 -6.92 -1.47
C HIS A 315 -25.43 -6.96 -2.89
N ALA A 316 -24.60 -6.62 -3.88
CA ALA A 316 -24.93 -6.82 -5.28
C ALA A 316 -24.92 -8.33 -5.56
N HIS A 317 -26.10 -8.94 -5.51
CA HIS A 317 -26.32 -10.25 -6.09
C HIS A 317 -26.21 -10.14 -7.60
N HIS A 318 -25.18 -10.76 -8.18
CA HIS A 318 -25.15 -11.20 -9.56
C HIS A 318 -24.48 -12.57 -9.64
#